data_AF-A0A077Y2M8-F1
#
_entry.id   AF-A0A077Y2M8-F1
#
_cell.length_a   1.000
_cell.length_b   1.000
_cell.length_c   1.000
_cell.angle_alpha   90.00
_cell.angle_beta   90.00
_cell.angle_gamma   90.00
#
_symmetry.space_group_name_H-M   'P 1'
#
loop_
_entity.id
_entity.type
_entity.pdbx_description
1 polymer ?
#
loop_
_entity_poly.entity_id
_entity_poly.type
_entity_poly.pdbx_seq_one_letter_code
_entity_poly.pdbx_strand_id
1 'polypeptide(L)'
;MKKIVIISTCPPQQCGLATFTKDLKKEMELDPNVTIDVIAVSKIGQDQFDHSVRFVIDKDRLDSYIQASYIINEEYDYCILQHEYGIFGGVDGIFINNLVNKLNIPLLTIFHTILASPSLQKKEIMETLITKSHAVVSLSPKGCEILKELFPNCDQYKFKMIPHGVPQFDYNQQAAKEKLGMHANFVMMTFGLIGRGKGLEYAIKSLSGLDLPDFKYLIVGKTHPNVLAREGESYRYELQDLVEQLQLQEKVIFVDEFLSDEQLKDYLTACDIYLSPYQHEEQISSGTLSFAIGAGAAVIATPYWHAQDLLRDDRGILTPFNDIDAMRENISQLYHSQRLLAWHRFKARNFGEQTTWALISKIYLELLYNFTSPVRSLEYYENYISFDIRREA
;
A
#
# COMPACT_ATOMS: atom_id res chain seq x y z
N MET A 1 11.01 -9.06 -25.84
CA MET A 1 10.40 -8.92 -24.51
C MET A 1 11.40 -8.26 -23.57
N LYS A 2 10.96 -7.30 -22.77
CA LYS A 2 11.70 -6.69 -21.67
C LYS A 2 11.45 -7.50 -20.40
N LYS A 3 12.52 -7.93 -19.75
CA LYS A 3 12.48 -8.67 -18.48
C LYS A 3 12.62 -7.71 -17.31
N ILE A 4 11.63 -7.66 -16.42
CA ILE A 4 11.65 -6.81 -15.24
C ILE A 4 11.64 -7.70 -14.00
N VAL A 5 12.41 -7.32 -12.98
CA VAL A 5 12.32 -7.97 -11.66
C VAL A 5 11.82 -6.99 -10.61
N ILE A 6 10.94 -7.45 -9.74
CA ILE A 6 10.49 -6.71 -8.56
C ILE A 6 11.08 -7.33 -7.30
N ILE A 7 11.82 -6.56 -6.52
CA ILE A 7 12.29 -6.94 -5.18
C ILE A 7 11.28 -6.38 -4.16
N SER A 8 10.54 -7.27 -3.50
CA SER A 8 9.54 -6.89 -2.48
C SER A 8 9.09 -8.10 -1.66
N THR A 9 8.10 -7.90 -0.79
CA THR A 9 7.20 -8.99 -0.35
C THR A 9 6.16 -9.29 -1.43
N CYS A 10 5.61 -10.50 -1.43
CA CYS A 10 4.58 -10.93 -2.39
C CYS A 10 3.69 -12.04 -1.80
N PRO A 11 2.50 -12.31 -2.39
CA PRO A 11 1.65 -13.41 -1.95
C PRO A 11 2.45 -14.73 -1.90
N PRO A 12 2.24 -15.60 -0.89
CA PRO A 12 1.11 -15.63 0.05
C PRO A 12 1.23 -14.72 1.28
N GLN A 13 2.28 -13.89 1.40
CA GLN A 13 2.43 -12.97 2.52
C GLN A 13 1.26 -11.97 2.57
N GLN A 14 0.57 -11.89 3.71
CA GLN A 14 -0.62 -11.04 3.89
C GLN A 14 -0.23 -9.64 4.40
N CYS A 15 0.22 -8.77 3.48
CA CYS A 15 0.52 -7.36 3.80
C CYS A 15 0.27 -6.43 2.60
N GLY A 16 0.28 -5.12 2.86
CA GLY A 16 0.00 -4.11 1.83
C GLY A 16 1.02 -4.08 0.68
N LEU A 17 2.31 -4.31 0.97
CA LEU A 17 3.35 -4.37 -0.07
C LEU A 17 3.20 -5.61 -0.96
N ALA A 18 2.85 -6.76 -0.39
CA ALA A 18 2.57 -7.96 -1.18
C ALA A 18 1.41 -7.73 -2.17
N THR A 19 0.34 -7.07 -1.72
CA THR A 19 -0.77 -6.66 -2.60
C THR A 19 -0.32 -5.67 -3.67
N PHE A 20 0.49 -4.66 -3.32
CA PHE A 20 1.05 -3.71 -4.28
C PHE A 20 1.88 -4.41 -5.37
N THR A 21 2.78 -5.32 -4.98
CA THR A 21 3.59 -6.13 -5.90
C THR A 21 2.70 -6.93 -6.86
N LYS A 22 1.71 -7.65 -6.33
CA LYS A 22 0.78 -8.48 -7.11
C LYS A 22 0.03 -7.63 -8.15
N ASP A 23 -0.56 -6.52 -7.71
CA ASP A 23 -1.40 -5.69 -8.58
C ASP A 23 -0.59 -4.98 -9.66
N LEU A 24 0.57 -4.39 -9.28
CA LEU A 24 1.47 -3.75 -10.23
C LEU A 24 1.97 -4.73 -11.27
N LYS A 25 2.42 -5.92 -10.84
CA LYS A 25 2.89 -7.00 -11.71
C LYS A 25 1.81 -7.39 -12.72
N LYS A 26 0.62 -7.72 -12.22
CA LYS A 26 -0.51 -8.18 -13.03
C LYS A 26 -0.86 -7.19 -14.15
N GLU A 27 -0.93 -5.90 -13.84
CA GLU A 27 -1.32 -4.89 -14.83
C GLU A 27 -0.18 -4.54 -15.80
N MET A 28 1.09 -4.55 -15.36
CA MET A 28 2.23 -4.35 -16.26
C MET A 28 2.38 -5.51 -17.27
N GLU A 29 2.05 -6.74 -16.87
CA GLU A 29 2.09 -7.93 -17.75
C GLU A 29 0.95 -7.99 -18.78
N LEU A 30 0.00 -7.04 -18.75
CA LEU A 30 -0.92 -6.86 -19.86
C LEU A 30 -0.23 -6.32 -21.12
N ASP A 31 0.96 -5.73 -20.99
CA ASP A 31 1.82 -5.44 -22.15
C ASP A 31 2.50 -6.74 -22.61
N PRO A 32 2.22 -7.24 -23.83
CA PRO A 32 2.78 -8.50 -24.33
C PRO A 32 4.30 -8.47 -24.52
N ASN A 33 4.93 -7.30 -24.45
CA ASN A 33 6.38 -7.14 -24.52
C ASN A 33 7.05 -7.22 -23.16
N VAL A 34 6.32 -7.39 -22.06
CA VAL A 34 6.83 -7.36 -20.69
C VAL A 34 6.66 -8.72 -20.03
N THR A 35 7.70 -9.18 -19.35
CA THR A 35 7.63 -10.33 -18.44
C THR A 35 8.21 -9.92 -17.10
N ILE A 36 7.51 -10.24 -16.01
CA ILE A 36 7.91 -9.82 -14.67
C ILE A 36 8.07 -11.03 -13.77
N ASP A 37 9.23 -11.11 -13.12
CA ASP A 37 9.47 -12.02 -12.02
C ASP A 37 9.60 -11.26 -10.70
N VAL A 38 9.38 -11.96 -9.60
CA VAL A 38 9.54 -11.41 -8.25
C VAL A 38 10.74 -12.07 -7.57
N ILE A 39 11.57 -11.24 -6.93
CA ILE A 39 12.51 -11.68 -5.92
C ILE A 39 11.89 -11.36 -4.57
N ALA A 40 11.36 -12.41 -3.93
CA ALA A 40 10.61 -12.26 -2.69
C ALA A 40 11.57 -12.11 -1.51
N VAL A 41 11.25 -11.22 -0.57
CA VAL A 41 11.94 -11.12 0.72
C VAL A 41 11.08 -11.82 1.77
N SER A 42 11.60 -12.92 2.31
CA SER A 42 10.89 -13.71 3.32
C SER A 42 11.89 -14.45 4.21
N LYS A 43 11.41 -15.02 5.32
CA LYS A 43 12.17 -16.03 6.06
C LYS A 43 11.96 -17.36 5.36
N ILE A 44 13.04 -17.95 4.85
CA ILE A 44 12.96 -19.20 4.06
C ILE A 44 12.20 -20.28 4.83
N GLY A 45 11.32 -21.00 4.13
CA GLY A 45 10.50 -22.10 4.68
C GLY A 45 9.21 -21.67 5.35
N GLN A 46 8.92 -20.36 5.45
CA GLN A 46 7.67 -19.85 6.02
C GLN A 46 6.55 -19.71 4.99
N ASP A 47 6.89 -19.49 3.72
CA ASP A 47 5.94 -19.18 2.66
C ASP A 47 6.03 -20.18 1.49
N GLN A 48 4.88 -20.50 0.91
CA GLN A 48 4.77 -21.29 -0.32
C GLN A 48 4.50 -20.37 -1.51
N PHE A 49 5.56 -19.92 -2.17
CA PHE A 49 5.48 -19.06 -3.34
C PHE A 49 5.13 -19.84 -4.61
N ASP A 50 4.46 -19.17 -5.55
CA ASP A 50 4.18 -19.73 -6.88
C ASP A 50 5.37 -19.54 -7.85
N HIS A 51 5.16 -19.89 -9.12
CA HIS A 51 6.18 -19.83 -10.17
C HIS A 51 6.56 -18.39 -10.59
N SER A 52 5.85 -17.37 -10.11
CA SER A 52 6.18 -15.98 -10.37
C SER A 52 7.33 -15.47 -9.50
N VAL A 53 7.71 -16.22 -8.46
CA VAL A 53 8.87 -15.93 -7.62
C VAL A 53 10.09 -16.66 -8.16
N ARG A 54 11.05 -15.88 -8.69
CA ARG A 54 12.31 -16.40 -9.26
C ARG A 54 13.28 -16.88 -8.19
N PHE A 55 13.38 -16.11 -7.11
CA PHE A 55 14.33 -16.32 -6.03
C PHE A 55 13.75 -15.75 -4.72
N VAL A 56 14.11 -16.37 -3.60
CA VAL A 56 13.73 -15.89 -2.26
C VAL A 56 14.99 -15.40 -1.55
N ILE A 57 15.04 -14.10 -1.27
CA ILE A 57 16.01 -13.53 -0.33
C ILE A 57 15.56 -13.94 1.06
N ASP A 58 16.43 -14.68 1.77
CA ASP A 58 16.27 -14.90 3.19
C ASP A 58 16.53 -13.58 3.90
N LYS A 59 15.48 -13.01 4.48
CA LYS A 59 15.51 -11.71 5.17
C LYS A 59 16.72 -11.61 6.10
N ASP A 60 16.99 -12.65 6.89
CA ASP A 60 18.01 -12.59 7.94
C ASP A 60 19.42 -13.05 7.46
N ARG A 61 19.59 -13.37 6.17
CA ARG A 61 20.82 -13.95 5.61
C ARG A 61 21.44 -13.06 4.52
N LEU A 62 22.52 -12.36 4.86
CA LEU A 62 23.16 -11.36 3.99
C LEU A 62 23.65 -11.92 2.64
N ASP A 63 24.15 -13.15 2.59
CA ASP A 63 24.62 -13.77 1.34
C ASP A 63 23.51 -14.01 0.32
N SER A 64 22.26 -14.22 0.75
CA SER A 64 21.11 -14.34 -0.16
C SER A 64 20.83 -13.04 -0.93
N TYR A 65 21.09 -11.87 -0.32
CA TYR A 65 21.04 -10.57 -1.00
C TYR A 65 22.10 -10.46 -2.10
N ILE A 66 23.29 -10.99 -1.83
CA ILE A 66 24.39 -11.00 -2.80
C ILE A 66 24.07 -11.95 -3.96
N GLN A 67 23.55 -13.14 -3.67
CA GLN A 67 23.09 -14.10 -4.68
C GLN A 67 22.00 -13.50 -5.59
N ALA A 68 21.00 -12.83 -5.00
CA ALA A 68 19.98 -12.12 -5.74
C ALA A 68 20.59 -11.10 -6.71
N SER A 69 21.61 -10.33 -6.30
CA SER A 69 22.25 -9.35 -7.19
C SER A 69 22.87 -9.98 -8.45
N TYR A 70 23.42 -11.21 -8.34
CA TYR A 70 23.97 -11.92 -9.50
C TYR A 70 22.87 -12.35 -10.46
N ILE A 71 21.81 -12.99 -9.94
CA ILE A 71 20.63 -13.39 -10.71
C ILE A 71 20.03 -12.17 -11.43
N ILE A 72 19.86 -11.05 -10.72
CA ILE A 72 19.27 -9.82 -11.27
C ILE A 72 20.07 -9.32 -12.47
N ASN A 73 21.38 -9.18 -12.30
CA ASN A 73 22.27 -8.65 -13.34
C ASN A 73 22.32 -9.54 -14.58
N GLU A 74 22.20 -10.86 -14.41
CA GLU A 74 22.30 -11.83 -15.50
C GLU A 74 20.98 -11.95 -16.28
N GLU A 75 19.84 -11.88 -15.61
CA GLU A 75 18.53 -12.24 -16.18
C GLU A 75 17.64 -11.07 -16.60
N TYR A 76 17.74 -9.88 -15.99
CA TYR A 76 16.73 -8.82 -16.15
C TYR A 76 17.26 -7.54 -16.80
N ASP A 77 16.39 -6.83 -17.52
CA ASP A 77 16.69 -5.53 -18.13
C ASP A 77 16.52 -4.38 -17.15
N TYR A 78 15.57 -4.52 -16.20
CA TYR A 78 15.21 -3.50 -15.22
C TYR A 78 14.94 -4.13 -13.85
N CYS A 79 15.31 -3.42 -12.78
CA CYS A 79 14.97 -3.78 -11.40
C CYS A 79 14.06 -2.72 -10.78
N ILE A 80 12.93 -3.13 -10.22
CA ILE A 80 12.09 -2.31 -9.33
C ILE A 80 12.34 -2.80 -7.90
N LEU A 81 12.72 -1.89 -7.02
CA LEU A 81 12.85 -2.15 -5.59
C LEU A 81 11.71 -1.45 -4.85
N GLN A 82 10.86 -2.18 -4.17
CA GLN A 82 9.92 -1.61 -3.21
C GLN A 82 10.58 -1.55 -1.83
N HIS A 83 10.72 -0.35 -1.29
CA HIS A 83 11.39 -0.14 -0.01
C HIS A 83 10.41 0.19 1.12
N GLU A 84 10.50 -0.61 2.18
CA GLU A 84 9.95 -0.38 3.51
C GLU A 84 10.99 -0.92 4.52
N TYR A 85 11.15 -0.27 5.67
CA TYR A 85 12.23 -0.59 6.62
C TYR A 85 12.09 -1.99 7.22
N GLY A 86 10.85 -2.45 7.41
CA GLY A 86 10.53 -3.72 8.04
C GLY A 86 10.70 -4.95 7.15
N ILE A 87 10.91 -4.84 5.83
CA ILE A 87 10.97 -6.03 4.96
C ILE A 87 12.38 -6.59 4.80
N PHE A 88 13.42 -5.76 4.83
CA PHE A 88 14.81 -6.21 4.67
C PHE A 88 15.47 -6.54 6.02
N GLY A 89 16.50 -7.37 6.01
CA GLY A 89 17.26 -7.72 7.21
C GLY A 89 18.44 -6.80 7.51
N GLY A 90 19.07 -7.11 8.63
CA GLY A 90 20.00 -6.20 9.30
C GLY A 90 19.26 -5.08 10.03
N VAL A 91 19.99 -4.30 10.82
CA VAL A 91 19.41 -3.15 11.53
C VAL A 91 18.85 -2.16 10.51
N ASP A 92 17.59 -1.76 10.69
CA ASP A 92 16.84 -0.87 9.78
C ASP A 92 16.79 -1.32 8.30
N GLY A 93 17.07 -2.59 8.00
CA GLY A 93 17.05 -3.11 6.63
C GLY A 93 18.34 -2.91 5.83
N ILE A 94 19.46 -2.57 6.49
CA ILE A 94 20.76 -2.22 5.88
C ILE A 94 21.30 -3.26 4.88
N PHE A 95 20.88 -4.52 4.94
CA PHE A 95 21.33 -5.54 4.00
C PHE A 95 20.99 -5.22 2.54
N ILE A 96 19.93 -4.45 2.28
CA ILE A 96 19.56 -4.04 0.91
C ILE A 96 20.68 -3.27 0.20
N ASN A 97 21.48 -2.51 0.94
CA ASN A 97 22.61 -1.76 0.39
C ASN A 97 23.63 -2.69 -0.29
N ASN A 98 23.81 -3.92 0.22
CA ASN A 98 24.76 -4.87 -0.38
C ASN A 98 24.28 -5.39 -1.74
N LEU A 99 22.96 -5.55 -1.90
CA LEU A 99 22.36 -5.93 -3.18
C LEU A 99 22.47 -4.77 -4.18
N VAL A 100 21.94 -3.59 -3.82
CA VAL A 100 21.87 -2.47 -4.78
C VAL A 100 23.24 -1.94 -5.20
N ASN A 101 24.25 -2.04 -4.33
CA ASN A 101 25.61 -1.64 -4.68
C ASN A 101 26.25 -2.53 -5.75
N LYS A 102 25.73 -3.75 -5.93
CA LYS A 102 26.20 -4.73 -6.91
C LYS A 102 25.36 -4.76 -8.19
N LEU A 103 24.25 -4.02 -8.25
CA LEU A 103 23.44 -3.96 -9.46
C LEU A 103 24.12 -3.13 -10.54
N ASN A 104 24.15 -3.69 -11.75
CA ASN A 104 24.71 -3.10 -12.96
C ASN A 104 23.62 -2.82 -14.02
N ILE A 105 22.36 -3.05 -13.67
CA ILE A 105 21.18 -2.76 -14.50
C ILE A 105 20.42 -1.56 -13.94
N PRO A 106 19.57 -0.88 -14.74
CA PRO A 106 18.76 0.21 -14.24
C PRO A 106 17.87 -0.18 -13.06
N LEU A 107 17.91 0.65 -12.02
CA LEU A 107 17.16 0.48 -10.78
C LEU A 107 16.14 1.61 -10.62
N LEU A 108 14.88 1.24 -10.36
CA LEU A 108 13.81 2.11 -9.90
C LEU A 108 13.50 1.78 -8.44
N THR A 109 13.64 2.73 -7.52
CA THR A 109 13.24 2.51 -6.11
C THR A 109 11.91 3.19 -5.82
N ILE A 110 10.97 2.47 -5.22
CA ILE A 110 9.69 2.98 -4.73
C ILE A 110 9.75 3.03 -3.20
N PHE A 111 9.67 4.21 -2.61
CA PHE A 111 9.62 4.35 -1.15
C PHE A 111 8.17 4.31 -0.64
N HIS A 112 7.81 3.24 0.06
CA HIS A 112 6.49 3.12 0.72
C HIS A 112 6.45 3.83 2.08
N THR A 113 7.62 4.05 2.68
CA THR A 113 7.82 4.85 3.90
C THR A 113 8.95 5.84 3.69
N ILE A 114 8.69 7.11 4.00
CA ILE A 114 9.64 8.22 3.94
C ILE A 114 9.49 8.95 5.28
N LEU A 115 10.57 9.00 6.06
CA LEU A 115 10.58 9.68 7.35
C LEU A 115 11.13 11.09 7.15
N ALA A 116 10.49 12.11 7.74
CA ALA A 116 11.01 13.47 7.71
C ALA A 116 12.28 13.63 8.58
N SER A 117 12.39 12.83 9.64
CA SER A 117 13.52 12.84 10.57
C SER A 117 14.09 11.41 10.73
N PRO A 118 14.72 10.84 9.68
CA PRO A 118 15.30 9.51 9.77
C PRO A 118 16.49 9.50 10.74
N SER A 119 16.75 8.35 11.37
CA SER A 119 18.02 8.12 12.06
C SER A 119 19.18 8.21 11.06
N LEU A 120 20.42 8.40 11.55
CA LEU A 120 21.60 8.46 10.68
C LEU A 120 21.68 7.24 9.75
N GLN A 121 21.48 6.03 10.30
CA GLN A 121 21.50 4.79 9.53
C GLN A 121 20.39 4.71 8.48
N LYS A 122 19.15 5.08 8.84
CA LYS A 122 18.04 5.13 7.87
C LYS A 122 18.32 6.12 6.74
N LYS A 123 18.93 7.27 7.07
CA LYS A 123 19.35 8.27 6.09
C LYS A 123 20.41 7.71 5.15
N GLU A 124 21.41 7.00 5.65
CA GLU A 124 22.46 6.35 4.84
C GLU A 124 21.90 5.27 3.90
N ILE A 125 20.92 4.48 4.36
CA ILE A 125 20.19 3.52 3.53
C ILE A 125 19.49 4.25 2.39
N MET A 126 18.68 5.26 2.71
CA MET A 126 17.97 6.05 1.70
C MET A 126 18.93 6.71 0.71
N GLU A 127 20.03 7.30 1.17
CA GLU A 127 21.04 7.94 0.31
C GLU A 127 21.67 6.95 -0.68
N THR A 128 21.98 5.73 -0.21
CA THR A 128 22.50 4.65 -1.05
C THR A 128 21.49 4.28 -2.14
N LEU A 129 20.23 4.07 -1.75
CA LEU A 129 19.15 3.74 -2.68
C LEU A 129 18.92 4.84 -3.71
N ILE A 130 18.89 6.11 -3.30
CA ILE A 130 18.72 7.27 -4.19
C ILE A 130 19.89 7.36 -5.17
N THR A 131 21.12 7.20 -4.67
CA THR A 131 22.34 7.29 -5.48
C THR A 131 22.36 6.22 -6.56
N LYS A 132 22.01 4.98 -6.21
CA LYS A 132 22.03 3.83 -7.13
C LYS A 132 20.84 3.79 -8.09
N SER A 133 19.74 4.44 -7.74
CA SER A 133 18.54 4.44 -8.59
C SER A 133 18.65 5.42 -9.75
N HIS A 134 18.10 5.03 -10.89
CA HIS A 134 17.90 5.90 -12.05
C HIS A 134 16.72 6.85 -11.82
N ALA A 135 15.68 6.38 -11.12
CA ALA A 135 14.65 7.23 -10.54
C ALA A 135 14.18 6.68 -9.19
N VAL A 136 13.61 7.56 -8.39
CA VAL A 136 13.03 7.25 -7.09
C VAL A 136 11.59 7.73 -7.08
N VAL A 137 10.67 6.87 -6.67
CA VAL A 137 9.25 7.15 -6.64
C VAL A 137 8.77 7.34 -5.21
N SER A 138 8.07 8.44 -4.97
CA SER A 138 7.19 8.61 -3.83
C SER A 138 5.74 8.48 -4.24
N LEU A 139 4.92 7.93 -3.35
CA LEU A 139 3.48 7.76 -3.55
C LEU A 139 2.68 9.04 -3.26
N SER A 140 3.33 10.11 -2.78
CA SER A 140 2.68 11.38 -2.49
C SER A 140 3.56 12.60 -2.84
N PRO A 141 2.95 13.75 -3.18
CA PRO A 141 3.66 15.02 -3.30
C PRO A 141 4.54 15.34 -2.09
N LYS A 142 4.00 15.20 -0.86
CA LYS A 142 4.75 15.48 0.37
C LYS A 142 5.98 14.60 0.51
N GLY A 143 5.92 13.35 0.05
CA GLY A 143 7.07 12.45 0.14
C GLY A 143 8.18 12.86 -0.83
N CYS A 144 7.83 13.33 -2.02
CA CYS A 144 8.80 13.97 -2.91
C CYS A 144 9.41 15.24 -2.29
N GLU A 145 8.62 16.10 -1.64
CA GLU A 145 9.14 17.29 -0.94
C GLU A 145 10.17 16.89 0.12
N ILE A 146 9.83 15.94 0.99
CA ILE A 146 10.73 15.45 2.06
C ILE A 146 12.02 14.87 1.47
N LEU A 147 11.95 14.08 0.39
CA LEU A 147 13.15 13.54 -0.27
C LEU A 147 14.07 14.65 -0.79
N LYS A 148 13.50 15.70 -1.40
CA LYS A 148 14.27 16.84 -1.93
C LYS A 148 14.92 17.65 -0.81
N GLU A 149 14.21 17.85 0.30
CA GLU A 149 14.71 18.55 1.48
C GLU A 149 15.84 17.77 2.19
N LEU A 150 15.69 16.46 2.34
CA LEU A 150 16.67 15.60 3.01
C LEU A 150 17.93 15.35 2.19
N PHE A 151 17.81 15.34 0.87
CA PHE A 151 18.87 15.01 -0.09
C PHE A 151 19.05 16.10 -1.16
N PRO A 152 19.39 17.35 -0.77
CA PRO A 152 19.47 18.48 -1.70
C PRO A 152 20.61 18.36 -2.73
N ASN A 153 21.63 17.55 -2.43
CA ASN A 153 22.78 17.33 -3.30
C ASN A 153 22.54 16.24 -4.36
N CYS A 154 21.44 15.50 -4.27
CA CYS A 154 21.07 14.52 -5.29
C CYS A 154 20.45 15.21 -6.52
N ASP A 155 20.47 14.53 -7.66
CA ASP A 155 19.74 15.00 -8.84
C ASP A 155 18.23 15.00 -8.57
N GLN A 156 17.67 16.21 -8.52
CA GLN A 156 16.27 16.45 -8.18
C GLN A 156 15.31 15.91 -9.23
N TYR A 157 15.77 15.70 -10.47
CA TYR A 157 14.96 15.11 -11.55
C TYR A 157 14.69 13.62 -11.35
N LYS A 158 15.47 12.94 -10.49
CA LYS A 158 15.25 11.53 -10.13
C LYS A 158 14.00 11.32 -9.29
N PHE A 159 13.58 12.32 -8.51
CA PHE A 159 12.41 12.19 -7.64
C PHE A 159 11.12 12.35 -8.45
N LYS A 160 10.37 11.25 -8.58
CA LYS A 160 9.09 11.17 -9.28
C LYS A 160 7.97 10.95 -8.29
N MET A 161 6.83 11.58 -8.53
CA MET A 161 5.59 11.27 -7.82
C MET A 161 4.75 10.37 -8.73
N ILE A 162 4.44 9.17 -8.27
CA ILE A 162 3.47 8.27 -8.91
C ILE A 162 2.55 7.79 -7.80
N PRO A 163 1.24 8.09 -7.84
CA PRO A 163 0.34 7.73 -6.77
C PRO A 163 0.14 6.21 -6.70
N HIS A 164 -0.32 5.73 -5.54
CA HIS A 164 -0.70 4.34 -5.37
C HIS A 164 -1.83 3.97 -6.35
N GLY A 165 -1.67 2.85 -7.07
CA GLY A 165 -2.71 2.37 -7.97
C GLY A 165 -3.91 1.79 -7.23
N VAL A 166 -5.09 1.86 -7.83
CA VAL A 166 -6.32 1.31 -7.26
C VAL A 166 -6.95 0.30 -8.22
N PRO A 167 -7.73 -0.68 -7.73
CA PRO A 167 -8.49 -1.55 -8.62
C PRO A 167 -9.50 -0.75 -9.44
N GLN A 168 -9.89 -1.28 -10.60
CA GLN A 168 -11.09 -0.81 -11.28
C GLN A 168 -12.32 -1.25 -10.49
N PHE A 169 -13.21 -0.30 -10.21
CA PHE A 169 -14.51 -0.51 -9.58
C PHE A 169 -15.63 -0.30 -10.61
N ASP A 170 -16.78 -0.94 -10.38
CA ASP A 170 -18.00 -0.78 -11.20
C ASP A 170 -18.88 0.40 -10.74
N TYR A 171 -18.62 0.90 -9.53
CA TYR A 171 -19.35 1.97 -8.86
C TYR A 171 -20.85 1.69 -8.66
N ASN A 172 -21.28 0.43 -8.71
CA ASN A 172 -22.66 0.04 -8.46
C ASN A 172 -22.89 -0.24 -6.97
N GLN A 173 -22.98 0.83 -6.19
CA GLN A 173 -23.15 0.76 -4.74
C GLN A 173 -24.37 -0.05 -4.31
N GLN A 174 -25.50 0.07 -5.02
CA GLN A 174 -26.72 -0.63 -4.67
C GLN A 174 -26.55 -2.15 -4.80
N ALA A 175 -25.98 -2.61 -5.93
CA ALA A 175 -25.71 -4.04 -6.13
C ALA A 175 -24.69 -4.58 -5.11
N ALA A 176 -23.66 -3.80 -4.79
CA ALA A 176 -22.68 -4.16 -3.76
C ALA A 176 -23.33 -4.30 -2.37
N LYS A 177 -24.19 -3.35 -1.98
CA LYS A 177 -24.95 -3.43 -0.72
C LYS A 177 -25.91 -4.61 -0.71
N GLU A 178 -26.57 -4.93 -1.82
CA GLU A 178 -27.45 -6.11 -1.94
C GLU A 178 -26.67 -7.41 -1.76
N LYS A 179 -25.51 -7.56 -2.43
CA LYS A 179 -24.63 -8.74 -2.30
C LYS A 179 -24.18 -8.96 -0.85
N LEU A 180 -23.98 -7.86 -0.10
CA LEU A 180 -23.56 -7.88 1.30
C LEU A 180 -24.74 -7.94 2.30
N GLY A 181 -25.99 -7.91 1.83
CA GLY A 181 -27.17 -7.88 2.70
C GLY A 181 -27.39 -6.55 3.43
N MET A 182 -26.77 -5.46 2.97
CA MET A 182 -26.75 -4.12 3.58
C MET A 182 -27.57 -3.08 2.80
N HIS A 183 -28.53 -3.50 1.98
CA HIS A 183 -29.31 -2.63 1.08
C HIS A 183 -30.07 -1.50 1.79
N ALA A 184 -30.49 -1.71 3.04
CA ALA A 184 -31.15 -0.71 3.86
C ALA A 184 -30.18 0.15 4.69
N ASN A 185 -28.88 -0.19 4.71
CA ASN A 185 -27.93 0.42 5.64
C ASN A 185 -27.16 1.59 5.05
N PHE A 186 -26.87 2.56 5.91
CA PHE A 186 -25.80 3.53 5.70
C PHE A 186 -24.49 2.92 6.24
N VAL A 187 -23.50 2.75 5.38
CA VAL A 187 -22.29 1.98 5.67
C VAL A 187 -21.09 2.92 5.81
N MET A 188 -20.57 3.04 7.04
CA MET A 188 -19.23 3.55 7.27
C MET A 188 -18.24 2.39 7.34
N MET A 189 -17.02 2.56 6.86
CA MET A 189 -16.01 1.50 6.90
C MET A 189 -14.61 2.02 7.21
N THR A 190 -13.83 1.20 7.92
CA THR A 190 -12.37 1.22 7.93
C THR A 190 -11.89 -0.17 7.55
N PHE A 191 -10.82 -0.29 6.76
CA PHE A 191 -10.25 -1.60 6.46
C PHE A 191 -8.72 -1.64 6.55
N GLY A 192 -8.19 -2.87 6.67
CA GLY A 192 -6.78 -3.18 6.69
C GLY A 192 -6.35 -3.82 8.01
N LEU A 193 -5.03 -4.03 8.16
CA LEU A 193 -4.49 -4.66 9.36
C LEU A 193 -4.71 -3.80 10.60
N ILE A 194 -5.33 -4.38 11.62
CA ILE A 194 -5.67 -3.73 12.89
C ILE A 194 -4.43 -3.56 13.76
N GLY A 195 -4.32 -2.38 14.37
CA GLY A 195 -3.29 -2.04 15.35
C GLY A 195 -3.52 -0.64 15.92
N ARG A 196 -2.95 -0.36 17.10
CA ARG A 196 -3.19 0.87 17.89
C ARG A 196 -3.02 2.17 17.12
N GLY A 197 -2.00 2.24 16.24
CA GLY A 197 -1.74 3.42 15.41
C GLY A 197 -2.86 3.77 14.40
N LYS A 198 -3.85 2.89 14.21
CA LYS A 198 -5.00 3.14 13.34
C LYS A 198 -6.06 4.05 13.97
N GLY A 199 -6.05 4.24 15.30
CA GLY A 199 -6.94 5.14 16.02
C GLY A 199 -8.42 4.74 15.99
N LEU A 200 -8.72 3.44 15.91
CA LEU A 200 -10.10 2.93 15.80
C LEU A 200 -10.95 3.26 17.03
N GLU A 201 -10.33 3.43 18.20
CA GLU A 201 -11.00 3.84 19.44
C GLU A 201 -11.60 5.26 19.34
N TYR A 202 -10.98 6.16 18.57
CA TYR A 202 -11.50 7.51 18.34
C TYR A 202 -12.71 7.47 17.40
N ALA A 203 -12.66 6.61 16.38
CA ALA A 203 -13.80 6.34 15.50
C ALA A 203 -14.99 5.75 16.26
N ILE A 204 -14.77 4.80 17.16
CA ILE A 204 -15.85 4.20 17.94
C ILE A 204 -16.46 5.25 18.90
N LYS A 205 -15.62 6.03 19.60
CA LYS A 205 -16.08 7.09 20.51
C LYS A 205 -16.87 8.20 19.82
N SER A 206 -16.54 8.52 18.56
CA SER A 206 -17.25 9.55 17.80
C SER A 206 -18.68 9.15 17.42
N LEU A 207 -19.00 7.85 17.40
CA LEU A 207 -20.36 7.37 17.17
C LEU A 207 -21.28 7.51 18.39
N SER A 208 -20.72 7.64 19.59
CA SER A 208 -21.50 7.78 20.83
C SER A 208 -22.34 9.06 20.78
N GLY A 209 -23.63 8.94 21.11
CA GLY A 209 -24.59 10.04 21.15
C GLY A 209 -25.19 10.45 19.80
N LEU A 210 -24.80 9.82 18.69
CA LEU A 210 -25.43 10.06 17.39
C LEU A 210 -26.67 9.16 17.21
N ASP A 211 -27.81 9.76 16.87
CA ASP A 211 -28.98 9.04 16.37
C ASP A 211 -28.82 8.79 14.87
N LEU A 212 -28.54 7.53 14.52
CA LEU A 212 -28.21 7.08 13.16
C LEU A 212 -28.98 5.79 12.87
N PRO A 213 -30.27 5.86 12.53
CA PRO A 213 -31.03 4.68 12.15
C PRO A 213 -30.38 3.97 10.95
N ASP A 214 -30.41 2.64 10.94
CA ASP A 214 -29.87 1.81 9.86
C ASP A 214 -28.36 1.99 9.57
N PHE A 215 -27.62 2.70 10.43
CA PHE A 215 -26.19 2.90 10.28
C PHE A 215 -25.37 1.70 10.75
N LYS A 216 -24.36 1.33 9.95
CA LYS A 216 -23.38 0.29 10.27
C LYS A 216 -21.97 0.82 10.06
N TYR A 217 -21.11 0.69 11.06
CA TYR A 217 -19.66 0.89 10.96
C TYR A 217 -18.94 -0.45 10.90
N LEU A 218 -18.34 -0.73 9.76
CA LEU A 218 -17.59 -1.97 9.51
C LEU A 218 -16.10 -1.74 9.78
N ILE A 219 -15.53 -2.50 10.71
CA ILE A 219 -14.10 -2.59 10.93
C ILE A 219 -13.62 -3.90 10.30
N VAL A 220 -13.05 -3.79 9.10
CA VAL A 220 -12.73 -4.93 8.23
C VAL A 220 -11.23 -5.23 8.24
N GLY A 221 -10.84 -6.37 8.81
CA GLY A 221 -9.46 -6.84 8.75
C GLY A 221 -9.01 -7.62 9.98
N LYS A 222 -7.92 -8.35 9.77
CA LYS A 222 -7.20 -9.08 10.82
C LYS A 222 -6.25 -8.18 11.59
N THR A 223 -5.85 -8.62 12.78
CA THR A 223 -4.78 -7.96 13.53
C THR A 223 -3.46 -8.12 12.79
N HIS A 224 -2.67 -7.04 12.75
CA HIS A 224 -1.40 -7.05 12.03
C HIS A 224 -0.50 -8.18 12.56
N PRO A 225 0.15 -9.00 11.70
CA PRO A 225 0.95 -10.15 12.16
C PRO A 225 2.00 -9.81 13.23
N ASN A 226 2.76 -8.72 13.03
CA ASN A 226 3.71 -8.22 14.04
C ASN A 226 3.07 -7.77 15.36
N VAL A 227 1.84 -7.25 15.31
CA VAL A 227 1.06 -6.87 16.50
C VAL A 227 0.60 -8.13 17.21
N LEU A 228 -0.02 -9.06 16.48
CA LEU A 228 -0.46 -10.35 16.99
C LEU A 228 0.68 -11.12 17.68
N ALA A 229 1.87 -11.13 17.08
CA ALA A 229 3.05 -11.78 17.67
C ALA A 229 3.55 -11.14 18.97
N ARG A 230 3.31 -9.84 19.17
CA ARG A 230 3.80 -9.07 20.34
C ARG A 230 2.77 -8.96 21.45
N GLU A 231 1.52 -8.66 21.12
CA GLU A 231 0.47 -8.29 22.06
C GLU A 231 -0.81 -9.12 21.91
N GLY A 232 -0.82 -10.13 21.04
CA GLY A 232 -2.00 -10.93 20.74
C GLY A 232 -3.13 -10.08 20.14
N GLU A 233 -4.36 -10.44 20.47
CA GLU A 233 -5.59 -9.71 20.08
C GLU A 233 -6.01 -8.63 21.10
N SER A 234 -5.12 -8.25 22.02
CA SER A 234 -5.45 -7.34 23.14
C SER A 234 -6.12 -6.04 22.68
N TYR A 235 -5.60 -5.39 21.64
CA TYR A 235 -6.19 -4.17 21.12
C TYR A 235 -7.58 -4.40 20.50
N ARG A 236 -7.83 -5.53 19.83
CA ARG A 236 -9.16 -5.84 19.30
C ARG A 236 -10.17 -6.02 20.43
N TYR A 237 -9.79 -6.74 21.49
CA TYR A 237 -10.64 -6.92 22.66
C TYR A 237 -10.96 -5.59 23.34
N GLU A 238 -9.97 -4.68 23.46
CA GLU A 238 -10.22 -3.32 23.96
C GLU A 238 -11.23 -2.54 23.10
N LEU A 239 -11.19 -2.69 21.78
CA LEU A 239 -12.18 -2.06 20.88
C LEU A 239 -13.58 -2.67 21.04
N GLN A 240 -13.67 -4.00 21.23
CA GLN A 240 -14.94 -4.69 21.47
C GLN A 240 -15.55 -4.29 22.82
N ASP A 241 -14.76 -4.27 23.88
CA ASP A 241 -15.18 -3.79 25.20
C ASP A 241 -15.66 -2.33 25.13
N LEU A 242 -14.98 -1.48 24.36
CA LEU A 242 -15.39 -0.09 24.15
C LEU A 242 -16.74 0.02 23.41
N VAL A 243 -16.98 -0.84 22.42
CA VAL A 243 -18.29 -0.91 21.72
C VAL A 243 -19.38 -1.31 22.71
N GLU A 244 -19.12 -2.26 23.60
CA GLU A 244 -20.09 -2.67 24.62
C GLU A 244 -20.37 -1.57 25.65
N GLN A 245 -19.32 -0.92 26.16
CA GLN A 245 -19.42 0.19 27.11
C GLN A 245 -20.25 1.36 26.56
N LEU A 246 -20.14 1.63 25.26
CA LEU A 246 -20.85 2.71 24.58
C LEU A 246 -22.22 2.27 24.01
N GLN A 247 -22.62 1.02 24.22
CA GLN A 247 -23.88 0.45 23.71
C GLN A 247 -24.01 0.55 22.17
N LEU A 248 -22.91 0.28 21.46
CA LEU A 248 -22.81 0.40 20.00
C LEU A 248 -22.82 -0.96 19.27
N GLN A 249 -23.16 -2.06 19.94
CA GLN A 249 -23.09 -3.42 19.39
C GLN A 249 -23.93 -3.60 18.11
N GLU A 250 -25.07 -2.91 18.03
CA GLU A 250 -25.93 -2.94 16.83
C GLU A 250 -25.39 -2.08 15.68
N LYS A 251 -24.44 -1.17 15.94
CA LYS A 251 -23.89 -0.25 14.95
C LYS A 251 -22.50 -0.66 14.48
N VAL A 252 -21.65 -1.22 15.33
CA VAL A 252 -20.25 -1.54 14.99
C VAL A 252 -20.07 -3.03 14.76
N ILE A 253 -19.61 -3.39 13.56
CA ILE A 253 -19.41 -4.79 13.14
C ILE A 253 -17.92 -5.01 12.85
N PHE A 254 -17.34 -6.00 13.49
CA PHE A 254 -15.98 -6.47 13.19
C PHE A 254 -16.03 -7.59 12.16
N VAL A 255 -15.36 -7.41 11.03
CA VAL A 255 -15.17 -8.44 10.00
C VAL A 255 -13.72 -8.92 10.09
N ASP A 256 -13.49 -9.99 10.86
CA ASP A 256 -12.14 -10.50 11.17
C ASP A 256 -11.57 -11.40 10.07
N GLU A 257 -11.54 -10.88 8.86
CA GLU A 257 -11.09 -11.61 7.68
C GLU A 257 -10.05 -10.81 6.89
N PHE A 258 -9.13 -11.54 6.25
CA PHE A 258 -8.33 -10.98 5.17
C PHE A 258 -9.09 -11.25 3.89
N LEU A 259 -9.95 -10.32 3.51
CA LEU A 259 -10.86 -10.46 2.37
C LEU A 259 -10.09 -10.71 1.06
N SER A 260 -10.69 -11.51 0.17
CA SER A 260 -10.23 -11.60 -1.22
C SER A 260 -10.41 -10.26 -1.96
N ASP A 261 -9.72 -10.08 -3.08
CA ASP A 261 -9.83 -8.85 -3.88
C ASP A 261 -11.28 -8.57 -4.32
N GLU A 262 -12.04 -9.61 -4.68
CA GLU A 262 -13.44 -9.47 -5.08
C GLU A 262 -14.32 -9.02 -3.92
N GLN A 263 -14.20 -9.68 -2.76
CA GLN A 263 -14.95 -9.28 -1.56
C GLN A 263 -14.57 -7.85 -1.16
N LEU A 264 -13.28 -7.51 -1.11
CA LEU A 264 -12.84 -6.17 -0.73
C LEU A 264 -13.40 -5.10 -1.68
N LYS A 265 -13.50 -5.39 -2.99
CA LYS A 265 -14.18 -4.50 -3.95
C LYS A 265 -15.65 -4.30 -3.62
N ASP A 266 -16.37 -5.35 -3.27
CA ASP A 266 -17.78 -5.24 -2.88
C ASP A 266 -17.94 -4.36 -1.63
N TYR A 267 -17.15 -4.61 -0.58
CA TYR A 267 -17.17 -3.82 0.66
C TYR A 267 -16.85 -2.34 0.42
N LEU A 268 -15.81 -2.07 -0.38
CA LEU A 268 -15.44 -0.70 -0.73
C LEU A 268 -16.49 0.01 -1.58
N THR A 269 -17.12 -0.70 -2.51
CA THR A 269 -18.17 -0.15 -3.38
C THR A 269 -19.45 0.13 -2.60
N ALA A 270 -19.78 -0.71 -1.61
CA ALA A 270 -20.91 -0.53 -0.70
C ALA A 270 -20.72 0.64 0.27
N CYS A 271 -19.47 0.95 0.65
CA CYS A 271 -19.09 1.98 1.61
C CYS A 271 -19.62 3.38 1.22
N ASP A 272 -20.38 4.02 2.11
CA ASP A 272 -20.80 5.42 1.99
C ASP A 272 -19.70 6.37 2.45
N ILE A 273 -19.21 6.14 3.68
CA ILE A 273 -18.13 6.91 4.33
C ILE A 273 -16.97 5.98 4.66
N TYR A 274 -15.78 6.28 4.16
CA TYR A 274 -14.55 5.65 4.62
C TYR A 274 -13.86 6.51 5.66
N LEU A 275 -13.52 5.93 6.81
CA LEU A 275 -12.87 6.64 7.92
C LEU A 275 -11.43 6.19 8.09
N SER A 276 -10.50 7.14 8.25
CA SER A 276 -9.08 6.87 8.49
C SER A 276 -8.55 7.72 9.64
N PRO A 277 -8.76 7.30 10.90
CA PRO A 277 -8.53 8.14 12.08
C PRO A 277 -7.11 7.98 12.67
N TYR A 278 -6.09 7.96 11.82
CA TYR A 278 -4.71 7.68 12.26
C TYR A 278 -4.21 8.73 13.25
N GLN A 279 -3.33 8.34 14.16
CA GLN A 279 -2.92 9.20 15.28
C GLN A 279 -1.70 10.08 15.00
N HIS A 280 -0.96 9.78 13.93
CA HIS A 280 0.33 10.41 13.65
C HIS A 280 0.36 10.99 12.23
N GLU A 281 1.04 12.12 12.10
CA GLU A 281 1.13 12.87 10.84
C GLU A 281 2.02 12.17 9.79
N GLU A 282 2.99 11.38 10.25
CA GLU A 282 4.14 10.88 9.49
C GLU A 282 3.80 9.80 8.43
N GLN A 283 2.51 9.52 8.21
CA GLN A 283 2.09 8.53 7.23
C GLN A 283 2.15 9.08 5.80
N ILE A 284 3.19 8.70 5.06
CA ILE A 284 3.43 9.18 3.69
C ILE A 284 2.65 8.42 2.60
N SER A 285 2.16 7.22 2.91
CA SER A 285 1.34 6.43 1.99
C SER A 285 0.30 5.60 2.74
N SER A 286 -0.89 5.42 2.19
CA SER A 286 -1.93 4.57 2.78
C SER A 286 -2.73 3.93 1.65
N GLY A 287 -2.41 2.67 1.34
CA GLY A 287 -3.13 1.92 0.31
C GLY A 287 -4.63 1.79 0.61
N THR A 288 -5.01 1.71 1.89
CA THR A 288 -6.42 1.59 2.27
C THR A 288 -7.20 2.88 2.01
N LEU A 289 -6.59 4.04 2.25
CA LEU A 289 -7.15 5.34 1.87
C LEU A 289 -7.25 5.48 0.34
N SER A 290 -6.20 5.08 -0.39
CA SER A 290 -6.19 5.11 -1.86
C SER A 290 -7.32 4.26 -2.43
N PHE A 291 -7.51 3.05 -1.94
CA PHE A 291 -8.57 2.14 -2.40
C PHE A 291 -9.97 2.71 -2.12
N ALA A 292 -10.18 3.34 -0.96
CA ALA A 292 -11.46 3.97 -0.64
C ALA A 292 -11.80 5.14 -1.58
N ILE A 293 -10.82 5.99 -1.89
CA ILE A 293 -10.97 7.04 -2.91
C ILE A 293 -11.22 6.42 -4.29
N GLY A 294 -10.47 5.36 -4.62
CA GLY A 294 -10.63 4.58 -5.85
C GLY A 294 -12.05 4.07 -6.06
N ALA A 295 -12.68 3.58 -5.00
CA ALA A 295 -14.06 3.09 -4.98
C ALA A 295 -15.11 4.21 -4.98
N GLY A 296 -14.69 5.48 -4.85
CA GLY A 296 -15.60 6.62 -4.81
C GLY A 296 -16.32 6.82 -3.48
N ALA A 297 -15.78 6.28 -2.38
CA ALA A 297 -16.32 6.54 -1.05
C ALA A 297 -16.07 8.01 -0.63
N ALA A 298 -16.97 8.60 0.16
CA ALA A 298 -16.66 9.86 0.83
C ALA A 298 -15.67 9.56 1.95
N VAL A 299 -14.57 10.31 2.04
CA VAL A 299 -13.52 10.02 3.01
C VAL A 299 -13.51 11.05 4.13
N ILE A 300 -13.43 10.57 5.38
CA ILE A 300 -13.01 11.37 6.54
C ILE A 300 -11.66 10.82 6.99
N ALA A 301 -10.66 11.69 7.14
CA ALA A 301 -9.34 11.26 7.63
C ALA A 301 -8.72 12.30 8.55
N THR A 302 -7.88 11.86 9.48
CA THR A 302 -6.98 12.79 10.17
C THR A 302 -5.94 13.37 9.22
N PRO A 303 -5.38 14.56 9.46
CA PRO A 303 -4.54 15.26 8.50
C PRO A 303 -3.09 14.76 8.51
N TYR A 304 -2.90 13.44 8.35
CA TYR A 304 -1.60 12.87 8.04
C TYR A 304 -1.21 13.18 6.59
N TRP A 305 0.10 13.21 6.30
CA TRP A 305 0.61 13.76 5.03
C TRP A 305 -0.07 13.19 3.79
N HIS A 306 -0.23 11.88 3.70
CA HIS A 306 -0.90 11.26 2.56
C HIS A 306 -2.40 11.62 2.47
N ALA A 307 -3.10 11.75 3.60
CA ALA A 307 -4.49 12.20 3.58
C ALA A 307 -4.61 13.66 3.13
N GLN A 308 -3.71 14.54 3.59
CA GLN A 308 -3.68 15.93 3.13
C GLN A 308 -3.47 16.03 1.62
N ASP A 309 -2.59 15.20 1.06
CA ASP A 309 -2.33 15.18 -0.39
C ASP A 309 -3.49 14.57 -1.18
N LEU A 310 -4.03 13.45 -0.71
CA LEU A 310 -5.05 12.71 -1.43
C LEU A 310 -6.42 13.41 -1.38
N LEU A 311 -6.74 14.08 -0.26
CA LEU A 311 -8.04 14.72 -0.04
C LEU A 311 -8.13 16.18 -0.51
N ARG A 312 -7.08 16.70 -1.17
CA ARG A 312 -7.12 18.02 -1.82
C ARG A 312 -8.29 18.13 -2.80
N ASP A 313 -8.69 19.37 -3.08
CA ASP A 313 -9.78 19.67 -4.03
C ASP A 313 -11.11 19.02 -3.64
N ASP A 314 -11.46 19.04 -2.35
CA ASP A 314 -12.71 18.49 -1.78
C ASP A 314 -12.92 16.98 -2.02
N ARG A 315 -11.85 16.19 -2.20
CA ARG A 315 -11.95 14.73 -2.35
C ARG A 315 -12.30 14.01 -1.04
N GLY A 316 -12.28 14.70 0.08
CA GLY A 316 -12.76 14.23 1.38
C GLY A 316 -12.74 15.35 2.42
N ILE A 317 -12.90 14.97 3.68
CA ILE A 317 -12.92 15.87 4.84
C ILE A 317 -11.75 15.51 5.75
N LEU A 318 -10.98 16.53 6.15
CA LEU A 318 -9.95 16.39 7.17
C LEU A 318 -10.54 16.69 8.55
N THR A 319 -10.37 15.76 9.49
CA THR A 319 -10.79 15.91 10.89
C THR A 319 -9.57 16.02 11.79
N PRO A 320 -9.50 16.93 12.78
CA PRO A 320 -8.32 17.06 13.64
C PRO A 320 -7.94 15.76 14.36
N PHE A 321 -6.65 15.59 14.63
CA PHE A 321 -6.15 14.43 15.39
C PHE A 321 -6.75 14.38 16.78
N ASN A 322 -7.18 13.18 17.20
CA ASN A 322 -7.69 12.89 18.54
C ASN A 322 -8.92 13.72 18.97
N ASP A 323 -9.57 14.43 18.03
CA ASP A 323 -10.76 15.24 18.27
C ASP A 323 -12.02 14.44 17.94
N ILE A 324 -12.63 13.89 18.99
CA ILE A 324 -13.81 13.04 18.90
C ILE A 324 -15.03 13.86 18.46
N ASP A 325 -15.15 15.11 18.90
CA ASP A 325 -16.31 15.95 18.64
C ASP A 325 -16.32 16.44 17.20
N ALA A 326 -15.17 16.89 16.69
CA ALA A 326 -15.02 17.25 15.28
C ALA A 326 -15.26 16.04 14.36
N MET A 327 -14.76 14.86 14.74
CA MET A 327 -14.99 13.64 13.97
C MET A 327 -16.48 13.25 13.98
N ARG A 328 -17.15 13.35 15.13
CA ARG A 328 -18.59 13.10 15.28
C ARG A 328 -19.40 14.03 14.38
N GLU A 329 -19.07 15.32 14.38
CA GLU A 329 -19.74 16.33 13.57
C GLU A 329 -19.58 16.04 12.08
N ASN A 330 -18.37 15.72 11.61
CA ASN A 330 -18.12 15.36 10.21
C ASN A 330 -18.89 14.11 9.77
N ILE A 331 -18.97 13.08 10.61
CA ILE A 331 -19.77 11.87 10.36
C ILE A 331 -21.25 12.25 10.26
N SER A 332 -21.75 13.01 11.22
CA SER A 332 -23.15 13.46 11.25
C SER A 332 -23.52 14.30 10.03
N GLN A 333 -22.66 15.21 9.59
CA GLN A 333 -22.89 16.05 8.42
C GLN A 333 -22.99 15.23 7.13
N LEU A 334 -22.07 14.29 6.91
CA LEU A 334 -22.13 13.41 5.74
C LEU A 334 -23.33 12.45 5.78
N TYR A 335 -23.71 11.97 6.96
CA TYR A 335 -24.88 11.12 7.13
C TYR A 335 -26.20 11.84 6.80
N HIS A 336 -26.38 13.08 7.29
CA HIS A 336 -27.62 13.82 7.11
C HIS A 336 -27.72 14.57 5.77
N SER A 337 -26.59 14.91 5.13
CA SER A 337 -26.56 15.69 3.89
C SER A 337 -26.25 14.82 2.68
N GLN A 338 -27.29 14.32 2.02
CA GLN A 338 -27.17 13.58 0.76
C GLN A 338 -26.37 14.34 -0.31
N ARG A 339 -26.54 15.67 -0.37
CA ARG A 339 -25.80 16.52 -1.33
C ARG A 339 -24.30 16.55 -1.02
N LEU A 340 -23.93 16.72 0.24
CA LEU A 340 -22.52 16.79 0.64
C LEU A 340 -21.84 15.43 0.45
N LEU A 341 -22.52 14.35 0.83
CA LEU A 341 -22.07 12.98 0.61
C LEU A 341 -21.83 12.71 -0.89
N ALA A 342 -22.83 13.01 -1.73
CA ALA A 342 -22.72 12.82 -3.18
C ALA A 342 -21.59 13.64 -3.79
N TRP A 343 -21.35 14.87 -3.31
CA TRP A 343 -20.25 15.71 -3.76
C TRP A 343 -18.89 15.08 -3.50
N HIS A 344 -18.62 14.68 -2.25
CA HIS A 344 -17.33 14.05 -1.91
C HIS A 344 -17.13 12.71 -2.63
N ARG A 345 -18.18 11.89 -2.75
CA ARG A 345 -18.12 10.62 -3.51
C ARG A 345 -17.80 10.85 -4.98
N PHE A 346 -18.43 11.84 -5.62
CA PHE A 346 -18.14 12.21 -7.00
C PHE A 346 -16.68 12.65 -7.18
N LYS A 347 -16.18 13.50 -6.28
CA LYS A 347 -14.80 14.01 -6.33
C LYS A 347 -13.77 12.90 -6.10
N ALA A 348 -14.03 12.01 -5.14
CA ALA A 348 -13.21 10.83 -4.88
C ALA A 348 -13.16 9.92 -6.12
N ARG A 349 -14.32 9.56 -6.68
CA ARG A 349 -14.43 8.72 -7.88
C ARG A 349 -13.68 9.30 -9.07
N ASN A 350 -13.89 10.59 -9.38
CA ASN A 350 -13.24 11.25 -10.52
C ASN A 350 -11.70 11.18 -10.42
N PHE A 351 -11.15 11.28 -9.20
CA PHE A 351 -9.72 11.07 -8.99
C PHE A 351 -9.33 9.58 -9.08
N GLY A 352 -10.10 8.70 -8.45
CA GLY A 352 -9.87 7.25 -8.44
C GLY A 352 -9.80 6.62 -9.82
N GLU A 353 -10.66 7.06 -10.75
CA GLU A 353 -10.67 6.62 -12.15
C GLU A 353 -9.36 6.98 -12.90
N GLN A 354 -8.60 7.96 -12.42
CA GLN A 354 -7.32 8.39 -13.00
C GLN A 354 -6.11 7.68 -12.37
N THR A 355 -6.30 6.97 -11.28
CA THR A 355 -5.23 6.29 -10.52
C THR A 355 -5.39 4.77 -10.54
N THR A 356 -6.10 4.21 -11.52
CA THR A 356 -6.29 2.76 -11.61
C THR A 356 -4.97 2.07 -11.89
N TRP A 357 -4.81 0.83 -11.43
CA TRP A 357 -3.58 0.07 -11.69
C TRP A 357 -3.27 -0.09 -13.19
N ALA A 358 -4.28 -0.11 -14.06
CA ALA A 358 -4.11 -0.14 -15.51
C ALA A 358 -3.47 1.15 -16.08
N LEU A 359 -3.69 2.29 -15.43
CA LEU A 359 -3.05 3.57 -15.78
C LEU A 359 -1.68 3.70 -15.10
N ILE A 360 -1.60 3.38 -13.81
CA ILE A 360 -0.37 3.49 -13.02
C ILE A 360 0.73 2.55 -13.54
N SER A 361 0.38 1.32 -13.94
CA SER A 361 1.34 0.38 -14.55
C SER A 361 1.98 0.94 -15.83
N LYS A 362 1.21 1.64 -16.67
CA LYS A 362 1.73 2.30 -17.88
C LYS A 362 2.72 3.40 -17.53
N ILE A 363 2.43 4.22 -16.52
CA ILE A 363 3.35 5.27 -16.05
C ILE A 363 4.67 4.65 -15.56
N TYR A 364 4.61 3.53 -14.83
CA TYR A 364 5.81 2.80 -14.41
C TYR A 364 6.60 2.24 -15.60
N LEU A 365 5.93 1.63 -16.58
CA LEU A 365 6.57 1.13 -17.80
C LEU A 365 7.24 2.23 -18.62
N GLU A 366 6.54 3.35 -18.85
CA GLU A 366 7.07 4.52 -19.54
C GLU A 366 8.31 5.07 -18.82
N LEU A 367 8.28 5.14 -17.48
CA LEU A 367 9.44 5.56 -16.69
C LEU A 367 10.63 4.62 -16.87
N LEU A 368 10.41 3.29 -16.84
CA LEU A 368 11.47 2.30 -17.04
C LEU A 368 12.05 2.34 -18.46
N TYR A 369 11.21 2.53 -19.48
CA TYR A 369 11.66 2.57 -20.87
C TYR A 369 12.52 3.78 -21.20
N ASN A 370 12.48 4.83 -20.38
CA ASN A 370 13.41 5.94 -20.48
C ASN A 370 14.83 5.59 -19.99
N PHE A 371 15.03 4.45 -19.34
CA PHE A 371 16.35 4.00 -18.90
C PHE A 371 17.03 3.13 -19.96
N THR A 372 18.32 3.35 -20.16
CA THR A 372 19.15 2.53 -21.04
C THR A 372 19.30 1.12 -20.48
N SER A 373 18.74 0.10 -21.14
CA SER A 373 18.91 -1.30 -20.76
C SER A 373 20.31 -1.83 -21.10
N PRO A 374 20.85 -2.81 -20.35
CA PRO A 374 22.10 -3.47 -20.71
C PRO A 374 22.03 -4.11 -22.10
N VAL A 375 23.15 -4.08 -22.84
CA VAL A 375 23.27 -4.79 -24.11
C VAL A 375 23.66 -6.24 -23.80
N ARG A 376 22.75 -7.19 -24.06
CA ARG A 376 23.05 -8.63 -24.01
C ARG A 376 23.18 -9.15 -25.44
N SER A 377 24.32 -9.74 -25.80
CA SER A 377 24.48 -10.35 -27.12
C SER A 377 23.55 -11.56 -27.26
N LEU A 378 23.00 -11.77 -28.46
CA LEU A 378 22.04 -12.85 -28.75
C LEU A 378 22.60 -14.26 -28.44
N GLU A 379 23.92 -14.45 -28.52
CA GLU A 379 24.60 -15.71 -28.16
C GLU A 379 24.43 -16.14 -26.70
N TYR A 380 24.22 -15.19 -25.77
CA TYR A 380 23.97 -15.51 -24.37
C TYR A 380 22.56 -16.07 -24.13
N TYR A 381 21.58 -15.71 -24.96
CA TYR A 381 20.20 -16.15 -24.81
C TYR A 381 19.99 -17.61 -25.23
N GLU A 382 20.69 -18.08 -26.27
CA GLU A 382 20.58 -19.47 -26.74
C GLU A 382 21.25 -20.48 -25.80
N ASN A 383 22.26 -20.05 -25.04
CA ASN A 383 22.98 -20.89 -24.07
C ASN A 383 22.48 -20.71 -22.62
N TYR A 384 21.42 -19.93 -22.41
CA TYR A 384 20.94 -19.59 -21.08
C TYR A 384 20.20 -20.76 -20.43
N ILE A 385 20.82 -21.41 -19.43
CA ILE A 385 20.16 -22.37 -18.55
C ILE A 385 19.69 -21.61 -17.32
N SER A 386 18.39 -21.44 -17.14
CA SER A 386 17.83 -20.79 -15.94
C SER A 386 18.22 -21.56 -14.68
N PHE A 387 18.75 -20.85 -13.68
CA PHE A 387 19.02 -21.39 -12.35
C PHE A 387 17.71 -21.84 -11.67
N ASP A 388 17.30 -23.10 -11.77
CA ASP A 388 16.08 -23.62 -11.15
C ASP A 388 16.41 -24.15 -9.75
N ILE A 389 15.88 -23.51 -8.70
CA ILE A 389 16.03 -23.94 -7.29
C ILE A 389 15.59 -25.40 -7.10
N ARG A 390 14.66 -25.92 -7.93
CA ARG A 390 14.22 -27.33 -7.86
C ARG A 390 15.21 -28.33 -8.45
N ARG A 391 16.24 -27.88 -9.18
CA ARG A 391 17.30 -28.75 -9.71
C ARG A 391 18.46 -28.94 -8.72
N GLU A 392 18.63 -28.04 -7.75
CA GLU A 392 19.69 -28.14 -6.73
C GLU A 392 19.22 -28.73 -5.38
N ALA A 393 17.90 -28.85 -5.17
CA ALA A 393 17.30 -29.58 -4.05
C ALA A 393 16.99 -31.04 -4.46
#